data_AF-A0A6P2FWN8-F1
#
_entry.id   AF-A0A6P2FWN8-F1
#
_cell.length_a   1.000
_cell.length_b   1.000
_cell.length_c   1.000
_cell.angle_alpha   90.00
_cell.angle_beta   90.00
_cell.angle_gamma   90.00
#
_symmetry.space_group_name_H-M   'P 1'
#
loop_
_entity.id
_entity.type
_entity.pdbx_description
1 polymer ?
#
loop_
_entity_poly.entity_id
_entity_poly.type
_entity_poly.pdbx_seq_one_letter_code
_entity_poly.pdbx_strand_id
1 'polypeptide(L)'
;MGMNATVVVMHDALGQIESDPRFGAKLAEAIRTASVVPDTRQDVAAGNYANAAHVVECHHADFSVAITVGENLGKVQSRAFCKHTTDEGQVRLLETWADRLGYRLVAKRAF
;
A
#
# COMPACT_ATOMS: atom_id res chain seq x y z
N MET A 1 18.81 6.34 -4.41
CA MET A 1 17.34 6.22 -4.56
C MET A 1 16.90 5.00 -3.76
N GLY A 2 15.73 5.07 -3.09
CA GLY A 2 15.27 4.05 -2.15
C GLY A 2 13.97 3.35 -2.58
N MET A 3 13.56 2.36 -1.80
CA MET A 3 12.27 1.66 -1.95
C MET A 3 11.37 2.01 -0.77
N ASN A 4 10.09 2.19 -1.05
CA ASN A 4 9.04 2.35 -0.05
C ASN A 4 8.25 1.05 0.08
N ALA A 5 7.67 0.83 1.26
CA ALA A 5 6.67 -0.20 1.51
C ALA A 5 5.45 0.43 2.17
N THR A 6 4.26 0.10 1.70
CA THR A 6 3.01 0.47 2.36
C THR A 6 2.48 -0.72 3.14
N VAL A 7 2.17 -0.51 4.41
CA VAL A 7 1.71 -1.56 5.34
C VAL A 7 0.43 -1.09 6.02
N VAL A 8 -0.59 -1.96 6.04
CA VAL A 8 -1.77 -1.79 6.87
C VAL A 8 -1.52 -2.51 8.19
N VAL A 9 -1.77 -1.85 9.32
CA VAL A 9 -1.60 -2.43 10.65
C VAL A 9 -2.97 -2.52 11.32
N MET A 10 -3.29 -3.71 11.85
CA MET A 10 -4.52 -3.93 12.60
C MET A 10 -4.39 -3.26 13.97
N HIS A 11 -5.19 -2.23 14.21
CA HIS A 11 -5.18 -1.51 15.48
C HIS A 11 -5.45 -2.42 16.69
N ASP A 12 -6.36 -3.38 16.55
CA ASP A 12 -6.72 -4.32 17.63
C ASP A 12 -5.60 -5.31 17.97
N ALA A 13 -4.61 -5.45 17.10
CA ALA A 13 -3.45 -6.30 17.32
C ALA A 13 -2.28 -5.57 18.02
N LEU A 14 -2.37 -4.25 18.27
CA LEU A 14 -1.24 -3.45 18.77
C LEU A 14 -0.63 -4.00 20.08
N GLY A 15 -1.45 -4.45 21.03
CA GLY A 15 -0.94 -5.04 22.27
C GLY A 15 -0.16 -6.35 22.03
N GLN A 16 -0.60 -7.18 21.07
CA GLN A 16 0.11 -8.40 20.70
C GLN A 16 1.40 -8.08 19.94
N ILE A 17 1.36 -7.07 19.06
CA ILE A 17 2.52 -6.57 18.32
C ILE A 17 3.60 -6.07 19.28
N GLU A 18 3.22 -5.25 20.26
CA GLU A 18 4.13 -4.73 21.28
C GLU A 18 4.80 -5.85 22.09
N SER A 19 4.03 -6.89 22.43
CA SER A 19 4.53 -8.04 23.20
C SER A 19 5.36 -9.05 22.39
N ASP A 20 5.41 -8.94 21.05
CA ASP A 20 6.11 -9.89 20.19
C ASP A 20 7.50 -9.35 19.79
N PRO A 21 8.59 -9.83 20.44
CA PRO A 21 9.95 -9.35 20.19
C PRO A 21 10.45 -9.68 18.77
N ARG A 22 9.78 -10.58 18.05
CA ARG A 22 10.15 -10.96 16.67
C ARG A 22 9.32 -10.24 15.62
N PHE A 23 8.33 -9.43 16.00
CA PHE A 23 7.44 -8.80 15.04
C PHE A 23 8.19 -7.98 13.98
N GLY A 24 9.17 -7.19 14.40
CA GLY A 24 10.00 -6.41 13.46
C GLY A 24 10.75 -7.28 12.44
N ALA A 25 11.27 -8.45 12.85
CA ALA A 25 11.93 -9.38 11.94
C ALA A 25 10.96 -9.99 10.93
N LYS A 26 9.77 -10.39 11.38
CA LYS A 26 8.69 -10.93 10.52
C LYS A 26 8.22 -9.88 9.51
N LEU A 27 8.02 -8.63 9.96
CA LEU A 27 7.63 -7.52 9.09
C LEU A 27 8.70 -7.27 8.01
N ALA A 28 9.97 -7.25 8.40
CA ALA A 28 11.06 -7.06 7.44
C ALA A 28 11.16 -8.21 6.42
N GLU A 29 10.90 -9.44 6.85
CA GLU A 29 10.82 -10.61 5.95
C GLU A 29 9.65 -10.48 4.97
N ALA A 30 8.45 -10.16 5.46
CA ALA A 30 7.27 -9.96 4.63
C ALA A 30 7.48 -8.85 3.57
N ILE A 31 8.10 -7.72 3.94
CA ILE A 31 8.45 -6.63 3.02
C ILE A 31 9.45 -7.09 1.94
N ARG A 32 10.49 -7.84 2.34
CA ARG A 32 11.47 -8.39 1.38
C ARG A 32 10.82 -9.35 0.41
N THR A 33 9.94 -10.21 0.89
CA THR A 33 9.19 -11.16 0.05
C THR A 33 8.26 -10.42 -0.91
N ALA A 34 7.48 -9.44 -0.44
CA ALA A 34 6.61 -8.62 -1.28
C ALA A 34 7.38 -7.86 -2.38
N SER A 35 8.63 -7.47 -2.10
CA SER A 35 9.48 -6.75 -3.06
C SER A 35 9.99 -7.64 -4.20
N VAL A 36 10.08 -8.96 -3.98
CA VAL A 36 10.64 -9.93 -4.95
C VAL A 36 9.54 -10.72 -5.65
N VAL A 37 8.42 -10.97 -4.97
CA VAL A 37 7.30 -11.74 -5.48
C VAL A 37 6.05 -10.86 -5.52
N PRO A 38 5.84 -10.13 -6.63
CA PRO A 38 4.66 -9.28 -6.80
C PRO A 38 3.37 -10.08 -6.62
N ASP A 39 2.31 -9.41 -6.19
CA ASP A 39 0.95 -9.94 -6.09
C ASP A 39 0.77 -11.13 -5.12
N THR A 40 1.76 -11.43 -4.29
CA THR A 40 1.58 -12.37 -3.17
C THR A 40 1.11 -11.64 -1.92
N ARG A 41 0.06 -12.18 -1.28
CA ARG A 41 -0.42 -11.70 0.01
C ARG A 41 0.63 -11.95 1.08
N GLN A 42 1.11 -10.88 1.72
CA GLN A 42 2.11 -10.94 2.78
C GLN A 42 1.51 -10.41 4.08
N ASP A 43 1.08 -11.34 4.93
CA ASP A 43 0.53 -11.04 6.26
C ASP A 43 1.59 -11.30 7.33
N VAL A 44 1.60 -10.46 8.36
CA VAL A 44 2.49 -10.56 9.51
C VAL A 44 1.67 -10.90 10.74
N ALA A 45 1.94 -12.07 11.32
CA ALA A 45 1.22 -12.54 12.50
C ALA A 45 1.84 -12.04 13.81
N ALA A 46 0.98 -11.70 14.78
CA ALA A 46 1.34 -11.38 16.16
C ALA A 46 0.31 -11.98 17.12
N GLY A 47 0.76 -12.74 18.12
CA GLY A 47 -0.15 -13.39 19.07
C GLY A 47 -1.19 -14.29 18.39
N ASN A 48 -2.46 -14.02 18.65
CA ASN A 48 -3.62 -14.70 18.06
C ASN A 48 -4.11 -14.11 16.73
N TYR A 49 -3.46 -13.07 16.20
CA TYR A 49 -3.81 -12.44 14.93
C TYR A 49 -2.91 -12.96 13.80
N ALA A 50 -3.49 -13.66 12.83
CA ALA A 50 -2.77 -14.14 11.65
C ALA A 50 -2.36 -13.00 10.70
N ASN A 51 -3.09 -11.88 10.71
CA ASN A 51 -2.86 -10.68 9.90
C ASN A 51 -2.77 -9.43 10.77
N ALA A 52 -1.91 -9.44 11.80
CA ALA A 52 -1.68 -8.26 12.64
C ALA A 52 -1.15 -7.05 11.83
N ALA A 53 -0.42 -7.32 10.76
CA ALA A 53 -0.16 -6.36 9.69
C ALA A 53 -0.22 -7.03 8.31
N HIS A 54 -0.41 -6.24 7.27
CA HIS A 54 -0.47 -6.68 5.88
C HIS A 54 0.39 -5.74 5.01
N VAL A 55 1.38 -6.29 4.32
CA VAL A 55 2.19 -5.53 3.36
C VAL A 55 1.41 -5.41 2.05
N VAL A 56 1.02 -4.18 1.72
CA VAL A 56 0.15 -3.89 0.58
C VAL A 56 0.94 -3.91 -0.73
N GLU A 57 2.08 -3.23 -0.73
CA GLU A 57 2.91 -3.05 -1.92
C GLU A 57 4.31 -2.55 -1.53
N CYS A 58 5.24 -2.71 -2.47
CA CYS A 58 6.53 -2.03 -2.44
C CYS A 58 6.77 -1.36 -3.80
N HIS A 59 7.27 -0.13 -3.80
CA HIS A 59 7.57 0.64 -5.02
C HIS A 59 8.85 1.45 -4.86
N HIS A 60 9.46 1.79 -6.00
CA HIS A 60 10.60 2.70 -6.02
C HIS A 60 10.16 4.11 -5.65
N ALA A 61 10.97 4.83 -4.86
CA ALA A 61 10.59 6.13 -4.27
C ALA A 61 10.24 7.25 -5.27
N ASP A 62 10.55 7.07 -6.56
CA ASP A 62 10.16 8.01 -7.63
C ASP A 62 8.74 7.79 -8.17
N PHE A 63 8.12 6.68 -7.77
CA PHE A 63 6.75 6.39 -8.13
C PHE A 63 5.84 6.87 -7.01
N SER A 64 4.65 7.28 -7.41
CA SER A 64 3.53 7.46 -6.50
C SER A 64 2.51 6.34 -6.71
N VAL A 65 1.81 5.97 -5.65
CA VAL A 65 0.78 4.92 -5.66
C VAL A 65 -0.52 5.46 -5.06
N ALA A 66 -1.66 5.09 -5.65
CA ALA A 66 -2.98 5.28 -5.05
C ALA A 66 -3.48 3.93 -4.52
N ILE A 67 -3.90 3.90 -3.25
CA ILE A 67 -4.28 2.68 -2.54
C ILE A 67 -5.65 2.89 -1.88
N THR A 68 -6.51 1.87 -1.93
CA THR A 68 -7.69 1.79 -1.06
C THR A 68 -7.42 0.80 0.07
N VAL A 69 -7.92 1.10 1.26
CA VAL A 69 -7.75 0.27 2.47
C VAL A 69 -9.12 -0.12 3.01
N GLY A 70 -9.27 -1.39 3.42
CA GLY A 70 -10.49 -1.96 4.00
C GLY A 70 -10.26 -3.41 4.41
N GLU A 71 -11.07 -3.95 5.32
CA GLU A 71 -10.98 -5.37 5.77
C GLU A 71 -9.60 -5.79 6.32
N ASN A 72 -8.84 -4.82 6.85
CA ASN A 72 -7.43 -5.00 7.24
C ASN A 72 -6.53 -5.48 6.07
N LEU A 73 -6.86 -5.02 4.86
CA LEU A 73 -6.12 -5.23 3.62
C LEU A 73 -5.95 -3.89 2.90
N GLY A 74 -5.02 -3.85 1.96
CA GLY A 74 -4.87 -2.75 1.02
C GLY A 74 -4.89 -3.26 -0.42
N LYS A 75 -5.28 -2.39 -1.34
CA LYS A 75 -5.25 -2.69 -2.78
C LYS A 75 -4.69 -1.51 -3.55
N VAL A 76 -3.65 -1.77 -4.34
CA VAL A 76 -3.12 -0.79 -5.29
C VAL A 76 -4.13 -0.56 -6.41
N GLN A 77 -4.48 0.70 -6.58
CA GLN A 77 -5.43 1.13 -7.60
C GLN A 77 -4.74 1.73 -8.81
N SER A 78 -3.67 2.50 -8.59
CA SER A 78 -2.80 2.97 -9.65
C SER A 78 -1.38 3.20 -9.13
N ARG A 79 -0.44 3.19 -10.07
CA ARG A 79 0.96 3.48 -9.85
C ARG A 79 1.49 4.26 -11.04
N ALA A 80 2.13 5.40 -10.79
CA ALA A 80 2.66 6.24 -11.84
C ALA A 80 4.00 6.87 -11.42
N PHE A 81 4.89 7.07 -12.39
CA PHE A 81 6.09 7.89 -12.20
C PHE A 81 5.67 9.37 -12.19
N CYS A 82 5.33 9.89 -11.02
CA CYS A 82 4.88 11.25 -10.82
C CYS A 82 5.10 11.71 -9.38
N LYS A 83 4.95 13.01 -9.14
CA LYS A 83 4.96 13.60 -7.79
C LYS A 83 3.52 13.74 -7.30
N HIS A 84 3.07 12.88 -6.37
CA HIS A 84 1.72 12.98 -5.80
C HIS A 84 1.45 14.29 -5.03
N THR A 85 2.48 15.07 -4.75
CA THR A 85 2.38 16.38 -4.09
C THR A 85 1.98 17.51 -5.04
N THR A 86 1.91 17.28 -6.36
CA THR A 86 1.38 18.25 -7.33
C THR A 86 0.03 17.79 -7.87
N ASP A 87 -0.80 18.74 -8.27
CA ASP A 87 -2.13 18.47 -8.82
C ASP A 87 -2.03 17.61 -10.10
N GLU A 88 -1.04 17.87 -10.97
CA GLU A 88 -0.83 17.07 -12.19
C GLU A 88 -0.48 15.62 -11.85
N GLY A 89 0.31 15.41 -10.80
CA GLY A 89 0.66 14.07 -10.34
C GLY A 89 -0.52 13.32 -9.75
N GLN A 90 -1.38 14.01 -8.99
CA GLN A 90 -2.63 13.46 -8.46
C GLN A 90 -3.61 13.11 -9.58
N VAL A 91 -3.79 14.00 -10.54
CA VAL A 91 -4.64 13.74 -11.73
C VAL A 91 -4.12 12.54 -12.50
N ARG A 92 -2.80 12.42 -12.72
CA ARG A 92 -2.22 11.24 -13.41
C ARG A 92 -2.51 9.92 -12.69
N LEU A 93 -2.51 9.89 -11.36
CA LEU A 93 -2.89 8.70 -10.60
C LEU A 93 -4.37 8.37 -10.79
N LEU A 94 -5.23 9.38 -10.79
CA LEU A 94 -6.66 9.20 -11.06
C LEU A 94 -6.91 8.71 -12.49
N GLU A 95 -6.25 9.29 -13.49
CA GLU A 95 -6.37 8.90 -14.91
C GLU A 95 -5.97 7.43 -15.08
N THR A 96 -4.81 7.05 -14.54
CA THR A 96 -4.32 5.66 -14.56
C THR A 96 -5.32 4.69 -13.92
N TRP A 97 -5.97 5.10 -12.83
CA TRP A 97 -6.99 4.28 -12.18
C TRP A 97 -8.27 4.20 -13.04
N ALA A 98 -8.77 5.34 -13.51
CA ALA A 98 -9.98 5.42 -14.32
C ALA A 98 -9.85 4.59 -15.61
N ASP A 99 -8.73 4.73 -16.33
CA ASP A 99 -8.43 3.98 -17.55
C ASP A 99 -8.45 2.47 -17.30
N ARG A 100 -7.83 2.01 -16.20
CA ARG A 100 -7.85 0.59 -15.81
C ARG A 100 -9.26 0.06 -15.55
N LEU A 101 -10.17 0.90 -15.05
CA LEU A 101 -11.56 0.55 -14.80
C LEU A 101 -12.48 0.77 -16.02
N GLY A 102 -11.97 1.33 -17.12
CA GLY A 102 -12.79 1.67 -18.29
C GLY A 102 -13.64 2.93 -18.14
N TYR A 103 -13.25 3.84 -17.24
CA TYR A 103 -13.91 5.13 -17.02
C TYR A 103 -13.09 6.29 -17.59
N ARG A 104 -13.76 7.41 -17.87
CA ARG A 104 -13.13 8.68 -18.26
C ARG A 104 -13.28 9.69 -17.14
N LEU A 105 -12.19 10.39 -16.83
CA LEU A 105 -12.23 11.55 -15.94
C LEU A 105 -12.71 12.80 -16.68
N VAL A 106 -13.58 13.56 -16.03
CA VAL A 106 -14.04 14.87 -16.51
C VAL A 106 -13.84 15.87 -15.38
N ALA A 107 -13.08 16.93 -15.64
CA ALA A 107 -12.89 18.00 -14.68
C ALA A 107 -14.24 18.64 -14.34
N LYS A 108 -14.48 18.91 -13.06
CA LYS A 108 -15.64 19.69 -12.63
C LYS A 108 -15.49 21.11 -13.17
N ARG A 109 -16.58 21.70 -13.67
CA ARG A 109 -16.59 23.14 -13.98
C ARG A 109 -16.42 23.92 -12.68
N ALA A 110 -15.47 24.86 -12.68
CA ALA A 110 -15.41 25.87 -11.62
C ALA A 110 -16.67 26.75 -11.73
N PHE A 111 -17.37 26.92 -10.61
CA PHE A 111 -18.45 27.89 -10.46
C PHE A 111 -17.91 29.17 -9.85
#